data_AF-A0A2M7YBJ7-F1
#
_entry.id   AF-A0A2M7YBJ7-F1
#
_cell.length_a   1.000
_cell.length_b   1.000
_cell.length_c   1.000
_cell.angle_alpha   90.00
_cell.angle_beta   90.00
_cell.angle_gamma   90.00
#
_symmetry.space_group_name_H-M   'P 1'
#
loop_
_entity.id
_entity.type
_entity.pdbx_description
1 polymer ?
#
loop_
_entity_poly.entity_id
_entity_poly.type
_entity_poly.pdbx_seq_one_letter_code
_entity_poly.pdbx_strand_id
1 'polypeptide(L)'
;FQNDVTAADVRLAAREGYESVEHAKRYTTLGMATDQGKLSNINGLALLAEALNSPIPQVGTTTFRPPYQPIALGAIAGAATGPLFKPERHTPMHLWHAMRGAAFEPVGDWLRPYAYPAKGEPRAAAVGREVGVVRGAAGVLDASTLGKIVVKGPDAGRFLDLIYTNVMSSLAPGRCRYGLMCDEQGFLFDDGVAARLSEDCFLLHTTSGGAERVHGWLEDWLQTEWTDL
;
A
#
# COMPACT_ATOMS: atom_id res chain seq x y z
N PHE A 1 -23.54 17.78 -29.42
CA PHE A 1 -23.06 19.18 -29.41
C PHE A 1 -21.60 19.27 -28.97
N GLN A 2 -21.23 18.99 -27.71
CA GLN A 2 -19.81 19.18 -27.27
C GLN A 2 -18.76 18.34 -28.04
N ASN A 3 -19.14 17.15 -28.51
CA ASN A 3 -18.26 16.28 -29.31
C ASN A 3 -18.57 16.33 -30.82
N ASP A 4 -19.36 17.31 -31.27
CA ASP A 4 -19.79 17.47 -32.68
C ASP A 4 -20.42 16.22 -33.34
N VAL A 5 -20.89 15.26 -32.54
CA VAL A 5 -21.64 14.10 -33.03
C VAL A 5 -22.97 14.53 -33.62
N THR A 6 -23.19 14.15 -34.87
CA THR A 6 -24.40 14.43 -35.65
C THR A 6 -25.26 13.17 -35.82
N ALA A 7 -26.47 13.35 -36.35
CA ALA A 7 -27.32 12.23 -36.72
C ALA A 7 -26.72 11.35 -37.84
N ALA A 8 -25.85 11.91 -38.69
CA ALA A 8 -25.18 11.15 -39.75
C ALA A 8 -24.21 10.11 -39.15
N ASP A 9 -23.51 10.49 -38.07
CA ASP A 9 -22.53 9.63 -37.39
C ASP A 9 -23.20 8.46 -36.66
N VAL A 10 -24.33 8.71 -35.98
CA VAL A 10 -25.11 7.65 -35.31
C VAL A 10 -25.69 6.67 -36.32
N ARG A 11 -26.21 7.18 -37.46
CA ARG A 11 -26.71 6.32 -38.55
C ARG A 11 -25.59 5.57 -39.26
N LEU A 12 -24.39 6.16 -39.37
CA LEU A 12 -23.22 5.46 -39.89
C LEU A 12 -22.83 4.31 -38.97
N ALA A 13 -22.78 4.54 -37.65
CA ALA A 13 -22.49 3.50 -36.67
C ALA A 13 -23.45 2.31 -36.79
N ALA A 14 -24.76 2.58 -36.95
CA ALA A 14 -25.75 1.53 -37.19
C ALA A 14 -25.49 0.77 -38.50
N ARG A 15 -25.17 1.46 -39.62
CA ARG A 15 -24.85 0.83 -40.91
C ARG A 15 -23.59 -0.04 -40.86
N GLU A 16 -22.63 0.32 -40.00
CA GLU A 16 -21.40 -0.44 -39.79
C GLU A 16 -21.56 -1.60 -38.78
N GLY A 17 -22.79 -1.83 -38.29
CA GLY A 17 -23.11 -2.98 -37.43
C GLY A 17 -22.94 -2.73 -35.93
N TYR A 18 -22.77 -1.47 -35.50
CA TYR A 18 -22.73 -1.14 -34.07
C TYR A 18 -24.14 -1.03 -33.48
N GLU A 19 -24.77 -2.18 -33.24
CA GLU A 19 -26.15 -2.27 -32.74
C GLU A 19 -26.28 -1.94 -31.24
N SER A 20 -25.24 -2.27 -30.45
CA SER A 20 -25.21 -1.96 -29.01
C SER A 20 -25.03 -0.46 -28.80
N VAL A 21 -25.83 0.14 -27.91
CA VAL A 21 -25.64 1.53 -27.47
C VAL A 21 -24.22 1.79 -26.96
N GLU A 22 -23.60 0.80 -26.30
CA GLU A 22 -22.24 0.93 -25.79
C GLU A 22 -21.21 0.96 -26.92
N HIS A 23 -21.44 0.25 -28.02
CA HIS A 23 -20.60 0.32 -29.22
C HIS A 23 -20.80 1.63 -29.97
N ALA A 24 -22.06 2.03 -30.22
CA ALA A 24 -22.37 3.28 -30.89
C ALA A 24 -21.81 4.49 -30.12
N LYS A 25 -21.91 4.51 -28.78
CA LYS A 25 -21.26 5.50 -27.91
C LYS A 25 -19.75 5.57 -28.14
N ARG A 26 -19.05 4.43 -28.13
CA ARG A 26 -17.58 4.38 -28.24
C ARG A 26 -17.10 4.77 -29.63
N TYR A 27 -17.82 4.34 -30.66
CA TYR A 27 -17.50 4.63 -32.05
C TYR A 27 -17.70 6.12 -32.38
N THR A 28 -18.83 6.69 -31.97
CA THR A 28 -19.18 8.08 -32.29
C THR A 28 -18.66 9.10 -31.27
N THR A 29 -18.27 8.66 -30.07
CA THR A 29 -18.03 9.49 -28.87
C THR A 29 -19.27 10.21 -28.31
N LEU A 30 -20.49 9.81 -28.74
CA LEU A 30 -21.75 10.37 -28.24
C LEU A 30 -21.82 10.28 -26.70
N GLY A 31 -22.07 11.42 -26.05
CA GLY A 31 -22.27 11.46 -24.60
C GLY A 31 -21.02 11.30 -23.74
N MET A 32 -19.84 11.33 -24.35
CA MET A 32 -18.55 11.21 -23.65
C MET A 32 -17.91 12.55 -23.28
N ALA A 33 -18.62 13.65 -23.53
CA ALA A 33 -18.12 14.99 -23.23
C ALA A 33 -18.23 15.36 -21.74
N THR A 34 -17.88 16.59 -21.40
CA THR A 34 -17.91 17.10 -20.00
C THR A 34 -19.31 17.12 -19.40
N ASP A 35 -20.36 17.19 -20.24
CA ASP A 35 -21.75 17.09 -19.81
C ASP A 35 -22.19 15.65 -19.51
N GLN A 36 -21.37 14.64 -19.86
CA GLN A 36 -21.68 13.20 -19.76
C GLN A 36 -22.99 12.83 -20.45
N GLY A 37 -23.30 13.50 -21.56
CA GLY A 37 -24.45 13.19 -22.42
C GLY A 37 -25.82 13.50 -21.82
N LYS A 38 -25.88 14.38 -20.80
CA LYS A 38 -27.14 14.85 -20.18
C LYS A 38 -28.17 15.34 -21.20
N LEU A 39 -27.72 15.98 -22.28
CA LEU A 39 -28.58 16.47 -23.36
C LEU A 39 -28.52 15.61 -24.63
N SER A 40 -27.49 14.74 -24.79
CA SER A 40 -27.26 14.02 -26.04
C SER A 40 -27.65 12.55 -26.02
N ASN A 41 -27.60 11.86 -24.87
CA ASN A 41 -27.74 10.40 -24.83
C ASN A 41 -29.13 9.95 -25.23
N ILE A 42 -30.19 10.56 -24.69
CA ILE A 42 -31.57 10.20 -25.04
C ILE A 42 -31.86 10.47 -26.52
N ASN A 43 -31.33 11.58 -27.06
CA ASN A 43 -31.51 11.93 -28.47
C ASN A 43 -30.76 10.96 -29.40
N GLY A 44 -29.51 10.62 -29.08
CA GLY A 44 -28.75 9.66 -29.89
C GLY A 44 -29.24 8.22 -29.74
N LEU A 45 -29.80 7.85 -28.59
CA LEU A 45 -30.52 6.58 -28.39
C LEU A 45 -31.74 6.48 -29.29
N ALA A 46 -32.54 7.56 -29.38
CA ALA A 46 -33.69 7.60 -30.28
C ALA A 46 -33.27 7.46 -31.76
N LEU A 47 -32.16 8.10 -32.17
CA LEU A 47 -31.62 7.98 -33.52
C LEU A 47 -31.06 6.58 -33.82
N LEU A 48 -30.41 5.95 -32.84
CA LEU A 48 -29.93 4.56 -32.98
C LEU A 48 -31.11 3.58 -33.06
N ALA A 49 -32.14 3.77 -32.23
CA ALA A 49 -33.38 3.00 -32.26
C ALA A 49 -34.11 3.11 -33.61
N GLU A 50 -34.22 4.32 -34.16
CA GLU A 50 -34.74 4.58 -35.51
C GLU A 50 -33.92 3.83 -36.58
N ALA A 51 -32.59 3.94 -36.53
CA ALA A 51 -31.71 3.31 -37.52
C ALA A 51 -31.72 1.77 -37.47
N LEU A 52 -31.92 1.19 -36.29
CA LEU A 52 -32.01 -0.26 -36.06
C LEU A 52 -33.44 -0.80 -36.19
N ASN A 53 -34.43 0.06 -36.45
CA ASN A 53 -35.85 -0.29 -36.47
C ASN A 53 -36.29 -1.04 -35.19
N SER A 54 -35.84 -0.57 -34.03
CA SER A 54 -36.08 -1.18 -32.70
C SER A 54 -36.69 -0.17 -31.73
N PRO A 55 -37.57 -0.57 -30.79
CA PRO A 55 -38.05 0.31 -29.73
C PRO A 55 -36.92 0.80 -28.82
N ILE A 56 -36.98 2.07 -28.38
CA ILE A 56 -35.97 2.68 -27.48
C ILE A 56 -35.66 1.81 -26.24
N PRO A 57 -36.63 1.20 -25.54
CA PRO A 57 -36.32 0.35 -24.38
C PRO A 57 -35.43 -0.86 -24.70
N GLN A 58 -35.45 -1.37 -25.94
CA GLN A 58 -34.64 -2.53 -26.35
C GLN A 58 -33.19 -2.16 -26.69
N VAL A 59 -32.95 -0.94 -27.18
CA VAL A 59 -31.59 -0.39 -27.38
C VAL A 59 -30.91 -0.13 -26.03
N GLY A 60 -31.71 0.11 -24.99
CA GLY A 60 -31.24 0.29 -23.62
C GLY A 60 -30.64 1.68 -23.37
N THR A 61 -29.92 1.81 -22.27
CA THR A 61 -29.17 3.04 -21.94
C THR A 61 -27.71 2.69 -21.68
N THR A 62 -26.84 3.68 -21.78
CA THR A 62 -25.44 3.52 -21.36
C THR A 62 -25.34 3.49 -19.84
N THR A 63 -24.32 2.84 -19.31
CA THR A 63 -24.08 2.82 -17.86
C THR A 63 -23.90 4.23 -17.28
N PHE A 64 -24.68 4.58 -16.25
CA PHE A 64 -24.49 5.81 -15.46
C PHE A 64 -23.37 5.62 -14.43
N ARG A 65 -22.47 6.59 -14.33
CA ARG A 65 -21.30 6.53 -13.44
C ARG A 65 -21.16 7.79 -12.59
N PRO A 66 -20.73 7.68 -11.32
CA PRO A 66 -20.22 8.84 -10.60
C PRO A 66 -18.88 9.33 -11.20
N PRO A 67 -18.52 10.61 -11.00
CA PRO A 67 -19.33 11.65 -10.38
C PRO A 67 -20.41 12.20 -11.34
N TYR A 68 -21.56 12.62 -10.81
CA TYR A 68 -22.69 13.13 -11.63
C TYR A 68 -22.32 14.38 -12.47
N GLN A 69 -21.46 15.23 -11.92
CA GLN A 69 -20.80 16.34 -12.60
C GLN A 69 -19.31 16.28 -12.26
N PRO A 70 -18.42 16.84 -13.10
CA PRO A 70 -17.01 16.93 -12.78
C PRO A 70 -16.79 17.60 -11.42
N ILE A 71 -15.96 16.98 -10.59
CA ILE A 71 -15.50 17.53 -9.32
C ILE A 71 -13.99 17.79 -9.42
N ALA A 72 -13.52 18.87 -8.80
CA ALA A 72 -12.10 19.19 -8.81
C ALA A 72 -11.30 18.12 -8.05
N LEU A 73 -10.14 17.72 -8.58
CA LEU A 73 -9.27 16.73 -7.92
C LEU A 73 -8.87 17.17 -6.50
N GLY A 74 -8.67 18.46 -6.27
CA GLY A 74 -8.37 19.00 -4.93
C GLY A 74 -9.51 18.80 -3.92
N ALA A 75 -10.77 18.78 -4.38
CA ALA A 75 -11.91 18.48 -3.51
C ALA A 75 -11.95 17.00 -3.11
N ILE A 76 -11.48 16.10 -3.99
CA ILE A 76 -11.32 14.67 -3.67
C ILE A 76 -10.15 14.47 -2.70
N ALA A 77 -9.01 15.13 -2.96
CA ALA A 77 -7.83 15.03 -2.11
C ALA A 77 -8.07 15.61 -0.70
N GLY A 78 -8.91 16.65 -0.58
CA GLY A 78 -9.24 17.28 0.68
C GLY A 78 -7.99 17.80 1.39
N ALA A 79 -7.84 17.43 2.67
CA ALA A 79 -6.69 17.82 3.48
C ALA A 79 -5.42 16.98 3.24
N ALA A 80 -5.48 15.90 2.44
CA ALA A 80 -4.36 15.00 2.19
C ALA A 80 -3.35 15.62 1.19
N THR A 81 -2.67 16.68 1.62
CA THR A 81 -1.67 17.41 0.83
C THR A 81 -0.47 17.82 1.68
N GLY A 82 0.69 18.03 1.06
CA GLY A 82 1.90 18.47 1.76
C GLY A 82 2.26 17.54 2.93
N PRO A 83 2.58 18.08 4.13
CA PRO A 83 2.89 17.27 5.32
C PRO A 83 1.75 16.37 5.82
N LEU A 84 0.50 16.64 5.41
CA LEU A 84 -0.68 15.84 5.79
C LEU A 84 -0.99 14.75 4.76
N PHE A 85 -0.23 14.65 3.66
CA PHE A 85 -0.45 13.64 2.64
C PHE A 85 -0.26 12.22 3.19
N LYS A 86 0.73 12.03 4.06
CA LYS A 86 1.06 10.75 4.70
C LYS A 86 1.60 11.01 6.10
N PRO A 87 1.21 10.22 7.12
CA PRO A 87 1.78 10.37 8.45
C PRO A 87 3.29 10.14 8.43
N GLU A 88 4.01 10.97 9.18
CA GLU A 88 5.43 10.81 9.45
C GLU A 88 5.60 10.44 10.93
N ARG A 89 6.22 9.28 11.19
CA ARG A 89 6.46 8.74 12.52
C ARG A 89 7.86 9.11 12.98
N HIS A 90 7.94 9.64 14.20
CA HIS A 90 9.18 10.06 14.85
C HIS A 90 9.46 9.20 16.07
N THR A 91 10.71 8.79 16.26
CA THR A 91 11.12 8.12 17.50
C THR A 91 11.14 9.12 18.65
N PRO A 92 11.13 8.68 19.91
CA PRO A 92 11.32 9.56 21.07
C PRO A 92 12.64 10.36 21.03
N MET A 93 13.62 9.94 20.22
CA MET A 93 14.92 10.58 20.07
C MET A 93 14.99 11.56 18.89
N HIS A 94 13.89 11.75 18.13
CA HIS A 94 13.89 12.54 16.90
C HIS A 94 14.42 13.98 17.09
N LEU A 95 14.03 14.65 18.18
CA LEU A 95 14.53 16.00 18.48
C LEU A 95 16.05 16.02 18.67
N TRP A 96 16.62 14.99 19.29
CA TRP A 96 18.07 14.88 19.45
C TRP A 96 18.76 14.70 18.10
N HIS A 97 18.20 13.86 17.22
CA HIS A 97 18.70 13.66 15.86
C HIS A 97 18.72 14.96 15.07
N ALA A 98 17.62 15.71 15.11
CA ALA A 98 17.50 17.00 14.43
C ALA A 98 18.52 18.03 14.96
N MET A 99 18.67 18.15 16.28
CA MET A 99 19.67 19.04 16.91
C MET A 99 21.12 18.66 16.57
N ARG A 100 21.39 17.39 16.27
CA ARG A 100 22.71 16.90 15.85
C ARG A 100 22.94 16.97 14.34
N GLY A 101 22.00 17.55 13.58
CA GLY A 101 22.12 17.71 12.14
C GLY A 101 22.04 16.40 11.38
N ALA A 102 21.26 15.43 11.88
CA ALA A 102 21.03 14.18 11.17
C ALA A 102 20.47 14.46 9.76
N ALA A 103 21.05 13.79 8.77
CA ALA A 103 20.42 13.62 7.47
C ALA A 103 19.39 12.48 7.60
N PHE A 104 18.12 12.77 7.32
CA PHE A 104 17.05 11.79 7.48
C PHE A 104 16.74 11.00 6.19
N GLU A 105 16.14 9.84 6.36
CA GLU A 105 15.53 9.05 5.29
C GLU A 105 14.13 8.54 5.68
N PRO A 106 13.20 8.43 4.72
CA PRO A 106 11.93 7.75 4.94
C PRO A 106 12.11 6.23 4.90
N VAL A 107 11.67 5.54 5.96
CA VAL A 107 11.60 4.07 6.04
C VAL A 107 10.19 3.66 6.41
N GLY A 108 9.38 3.33 5.39
CA GLY A 108 7.94 3.23 5.56
C GLY A 108 7.36 4.59 5.92
N ASP A 109 6.75 4.68 7.10
CA ASP A 109 6.27 5.96 7.67
C ASP A 109 7.26 6.58 8.66
N TRP A 110 8.35 5.89 9.00
CA TRP A 110 9.34 6.42 9.94
C TRP A 110 10.33 7.36 9.27
N LEU A 111 10.61 8.50 9.90
CA LEU A 111 11.74 9.35 9.54
C LEU A 111 12.96 8.99 10.40
N ARG A 112 13.93 8.28 9.80
CA ARG A 112 15.11 7.73 10.51
C ARG A 112 16.39 8.52 10.20
N PRO A 113 17.33 8.64 11.14
CA PRO A 113 18.65 9.16 10.85
C PRO A 113 19.39 8.21 9.91
N TYR A 114 19.81 8.71 8.76
CA TYR A 114 20.66 7.98 7.82
C TYR A 114 22.14 8.16 8.13
N ALA A 115 22.55 9.40 8.42
CA ALA A 115 23.92 9.76 8.77
C ALA A 115 23.92 11.09 9.55
N TYR A 116 25.02 11.38 10.24
CA TYR A 116 25.27 12.62 10.97
C TYR A 116 26.46 13.35 10.32
N PRO A 117 26.24 14.06 9.19
CA PRO A 117 27.30 14.78 8.51
C PRO A 117 27.82 15.96 9.34
N ALA A 118 29.15 16.11 9.39
CA ALA A 118 29.77 17.33 9.87
C ALA A 118 29.51 18.50 8.91
N LYS A 119 29.77 19.74 9.35
CA LYS A 119 29.56 20.93 8.54
C LYS A 119 30.35 20.86 7.23
N GLY A 120 29.64 20.86 6.10
CA GLY A 120 30.24 20.78 4.76
C GLY A 120 30.67 19.37 4.33
N GLU A 121 30.41 18.34 5.15
CA GLU A 121 30.73 16.95 4.83
C GLU A 121 29.63 16.35 3.93
N PRO A 122 29.97 15.80 2.75
CA PRO A 122 29.01 15.06 1.95
C PRO A 122 28.48 13.82 2.67
N ARG A 123 27.19 13.51 2.50
CA ARG A 123 26.51 12.37 3.15
C ARG A 123 27.28 11.04 3.00
N ALA A 124 27.83 10.76 1.82
CA ALA A 124 28.62 9.53 1.59
C ALA A 124 29.94 9.49 2.39
N ALA A 125 30.61 10.64 2.57
CA ALA A 125 31.81 10.73 3.40
C ALA A 125 31.49 10.54 4.88
N ALA A 126 30.36 11.10 5.34
CA ALA A 126 29.85 10.90 6.70
C ALA A 126 29.60 9.41 7.00
N VAL A 127 28.95 8.69 6.08
CA VAL A 127 28.76 7.24 6.20
C VAL A 127 30.09 6.50 6.29
N GLY A 128 31.06 6.82 5.42
CA GLY A 128 32.38 6.19 5.46
C GLY A 128 33.11 6.41 6.78
N ARG A 129 33.07 7.64 7.31
CA ARG A 129 33.61 8.00 8.63
C ARG A 129 32.92 7.22 9.74
N GLU A 130 31.59 7.21 9.78
CA GLU A 130 30.79 6.52 10.80
C GLU A 130 31.06 5.01 10.82
N VAL A 131 31.13 4.37 9.65
CA VAL A 131 31.51 2.95 9.54
C VAL A 131 32.91 2.71 10.10
N GLY A 132 33.88 3.56 9.76
CA GLY A 132 35.24 3.50 10.28
C GLY A 132 35.28 3.60 11.81
N VAL A 133 34.53 4.56 12.38
CA VAL A 133 34.42 4.77 13.83
C VAL A 133 33.78 3.57 14.53
N VAL A 134 32.68 3.02 14.00
CA VAL A 134 32.01 1.86 14.59
C VAL A 134 32.91 0.63 14.60
N ARG A 135 33.71 0.42 13.54
CA ARG A 135 34.63 -0.73 13.44
C ARG A 135 35.91 -0.56 14.26
N GLY A 136 36.37 0.68 14.44
CA GLY A 136 37.60 0.98 15.19
C GLY A 136 37.38 1.26 16.68
N ALA A 137 36.16 1.63 17.07
CA ALA A 137 35.80 2.02 18.43
C ALA A 137 34.37 1.59 18.78
N ALA A 138 33.43 2.53 18.83
CA ALA A 138 32.04 2.29 19.16
C ALA A 138 31.14 3.31 18.47
N GLY A 139 29.88 2.93 18.24
CA GLY A 139 28.85 3.85 17.78
C GLY A 139 27.50 3.49 18.39
N VAL A 140 26.55 4.40 18.24
CA VAL A 140 25.18 4.27 18.76
C VAL A 140 24.22 4.45 17.60
N LEU A 141 23.21 3.58 17.54
CA LEU A 141 22.14 3.62 16.54
C LEU A 141 20.79 3.65 17.26
N ASP A 142 19.90 4.54 16.81
CA ASP A 142 18.50 4.47 17.19
C ASP A 142 17.81 3.35 16.39
N ALA A 143 17.64 2.19 17.03
CA ALA A 143 16.95 1.02 16.49
C ALA A 143 15.48 0.93 16.92
N SER A 144 14.89 2.02 17.43
CA SER A 144 13.54 2.03 18.01
C SER A 144 12.44 1.66 17.01
N THR A 145 12.70 1.76 15.70
CA THR A 145 11.70 1.57 14.64
C THR A 145 11.42 0.11 14.28
N LEU A 146 12.22 -0.86 14.74
CA LEU A 146 11.94 -2.28 14.50
C LEU A 146 10.57 -2.68 15.06
N GLY A 147 9.86 -3.60 14.40
CA GLY A 147 8.64 -4.16 14.98
C GLY A 147 9.00 -4.98 16.22
N LYS A 148 8.11 -4.98 17.22
CA LYS A 148 8.31 -5.66 18.51
C LYS A 148 6.99 -6.30 18.89
N ILE A 149 6.94 -7.62 18.90
CA ILE A 149 5.71 -8.39 19.15
C ILE A 149 5.99 -9.37 20.27
N VAL A 150 5.14 -9.38 21.30
CA VAL A 150 5.21 -10.38 22.37
C VAL A 150 4.28 -11.52 22.01
N VAL A 151 4.83 -12.73 21.89
CA VAL A 151 4.07 -13.97 21.71
C VAL A 151 4.13 -14.73 23.02
N LYS A 152 2.97 -14.94 23.66
CA LYS A 152 2.89 -15.53 24.99
C LYS A 152 1.76 -16.56 25.07
N GLY A 153 2.09 -17.74 25.58
CA GLY A 153 1.15 -18.84 25.77
C GLY A 153 1.88 -20.18 25.93
N PRO A 154 1.17 -21.22 26.39
CA PRO A 154 1.76 -22.56 26.57
C PRO A 154 2.34 -23.12 25.25
N ASP A 155 1.71 -22.78 24.13
CA ASP A 155 2.10 -23.23 22.79
C ASP A 155 2.95 -22.23 22.01
N ALA A 156 3.43 -21.15 22.64
CA ALA A 156 4.19 -20.10 21.95
C ALA A 156 5.40 -20.65 21.18
N GLY A 157 6.15 -21.60 21.76
CA GLY A 157 7.28 -22.24 21.08
C GLY A 157 6.85 -23.04 19.85
N ARG A 158 5.75 -23.80 19.96
CA ARG A 158 5.19 -24.61 18.86
C ARG A 158 4.65 -23.71 17.75
N PHE A 159 3.93 -22.65 18.09
CA PHE A 159 3.45 -21.68 17.13
C PHE A 159 4.60 -21.05 16.35
N LEU A 160 5.68 -20.64 17.03
CA LEU A 160 6.84 -20.05 16.35
C LEU A 160 7.62 -21.04 15.49
N ASP A 161 7.59 -22.34 15.77
CA ASP A 161 8.15 -23.37 14.88
C ASP A 161 7.38 -23.48 13.55
N LEU A 162 6.10 -23.08 13.51
CA LEU A 162 5.29 -23.05 12.30
C LEU A 162 5.47 -21.75 11.50
N ILE A 163 5.82 -20.65 12.17
CA ILE A 163 6.00 -19.33 11.57
C ILE A 163 7.42 -19.14 11.01
N TYR A 164 8.43 -19.62 11.72
CA TYR A 164 9.82 -19.47 11.32
C TYR A 164 10.35 -20.70 10.58
N THR A 165 11.36 -20.51 9.73
CA THR A 165 12.02 -21.62 9.03
C THR A 165 12.91 -22.49 9.93
N ASN A 166 13.14 -22.09 11.18
CA ASN A 166 13.95 -22.81 12.15
C ASN A 166 13.17 -23.12 13.44
N VAL A 167 13.68 -24.05 14.27
CA VAL A 167 12.96 -24.62 15.42
C VAL A 167 13.07 -23.76 16.68
N MET A 168 12.36 -22.64 16.74
CA MET A 168 12.32 -21.68 17.85
C MET A 168 12.04 -22.29 19.24
N SER A 169 11.23 -23.34 19.34
CA SER A 169 10.90 -24.01 20.62
C SER A 169 12.12 -24.55 21.38
N SER A 170 13.20 -24.90 20.66
CA SER A 170 14.46 -25.38 21.25
C SER A 170 15.33 -24.29 21.89
N LEU A 171 14.99 -23.01 21.71
CA LEU A 171 15.75 -21.90 22.26
C LEU A 171 15.54 -21.84 23.78
N ALA A 172 16.60 -21.90 24.60
CA ALA A 172 16.44 -21.76 26.06
C ALA A 172 16.02 -20.32 26.46
N PRO A 173 15.28 -20.12 27.57
CA PRO A 173 15.02 -18.79 28.11
C PRO A 173 16.31 -17.97 28.35
N GLY A 174 16.22 -16.65 28.14
CA GLY A 174 17.37 -15.73 28.22
C GLY A 174 18.30 -15.77 27.00
N ARG A 175 17.91 -16.49 25.93
CA ARG A 175 18.66 -16.55 24.66
C ARG A 175 17.87 -15.89 23.54
N CYS A 176 18.61 -15.54 22.49
CA CYS A 176 18.08 -14.97 21.26
C CYS A 176 18.42 -15.86 20.07
N ARG A 177 17.57 -15.85 19.05
CA ARG A 177 17.81 -16.53 17.79
C ARG A 177 17.30 -15.69 16.63
N TYR A 178 18.11 -15.59 15.59
CA TYR A 178 17.69 -15.01 14.33
C TYR A 178 16.88 -16.04 13.53
N GLY A 179 15.77 -15.60 12.94
CA GLY A 179 14.88 -16.43 12.15
C GLY A 179 14.41 -15.72 10.90
N LEU A 180 14.03 -16.52 9.92
CA LEU A 180 13.43 -16.08 8.66
C LEU A 180 11.96 -16.52 8.65
N MET A 181 11.08 -15.67 8.13
CA MET A 181 9.67 -15.98 7.92
C MET A 181 9.39 -16.02 6.41
N CYS A 182 8.80 -17.11 5.95
CA CYS A 182 8.40 -17.28 4.56
C CYS A 182 6.89 -17.33 4.40
N ASP A 183 6.39 -16.91 3.24
CA ASP A 183 5.01 -17.15 2.84
C ASP A 183 4.80 -18.62 2.45
N GLU A 184 3.57 -19.00 2.11
CA GLU A 184 3.21 -20.38 1.77
C GLU A 184 3.87 -20.86 0.46
N GLN A 185 4.38 -19.94 -0.35
CA GLN A 185 5.13 -20.25 -1.56
C GLN A 185 6.64 -20.42 -1.27
N GLY A 186 7.05 -20.19 -0.03
CA GLY A 186 8.43 -20.32 0.44
C GLY A 186 9.30 -19.07 0.23
N PHE A 187 8.71 -17.93 -0.19
CA PHE A 187 9.46 -16.69 -0.34
C PHE A 187 9.62 -15.97 0.99
N LEU A 188 10.82 -15.46 1.24
CA LEU A 188 11.13 -14.65 2.42
C LEU A 188 10.27 -13.38 2.39
N PHE A 189 9.44 -13.19 3.41
CA PHE A 189 8.66 -11.95 3.55
C PHE A 189 9.13 -11.07 4.71
N ASP A 190 9.66 -11.64 5.80
CA ASP A 190 10.26 -10.89 6.91
C ASP A 190 11.31 -11.72 7.67
N ASP A 191 12.04 -11.08 8.57
CA ASP A 191 13.12 -11.67 9.34
C ASP A 191 13.33 -10.93 10.67
N GLY A 192 14.11 -11.53 11.55
CA GLY A 192 14.65 -10.83 12.70
C GLY A 192 14.99 -11.73 13.87
N VAL A 193 15.14 -11.12 15.04
CA VAL A 193 15.60 -11.80 16.26
C VAL A 193 14.44 -12.05 17.20
N ALA A 194 14.21 -13.31 17.54
CA ALA A 194 13.34 -13.72 18.62
C ALA A 194 14.15 -13.91 19.91
N ALA A 195 13.74 -13.27 20.99
CA ALA A 195 14.29 -13.46 22.33
C ALA A 195 13.30 -14.27 23.18
N ARG A 196 13.72 -15.40 23.75
CA ARG A 196 12.86 -16.17 24.66
C ARG A 196 12.97 -15.60 26.07
N LEU A 197 11.91 -14.96 26.55
CA LEU A 197 11.88 -14.27 27.84
C LEU A 197 11.58 -15.21 29.01
N SER A 198 10.72 -16.22 28.80
CA SER A 198 10.39 -17.30 29.73
C SER A 198 10.04 -18.57 28.96
N GLU A 199 9.67 -19.66 29.64
CA GLU A 199 9.25 -20.90 28.98
C GLU A 199 8.11 -20.68 27.98
N ASP A 200 7.20 -19.77 28.29
CA ASP A 200 5.95 -19.51 27.56
C ASP A 200 5.91 -18.13 26.87
N CYS A 201 7.04 -17.41 26.76
CA CYS A 201 7.04 -16.02 26.27
C CYS A 201 8.24 -15.71 25.38
N PHE A 202 7.96 -15.12 24.21
CA PHE A 202 8.94 -14.66 23.24
C PHE A 202 8.71 -13.18 22.90
N LEU A 203 9.79 -12.44 22.71
CA LEU A 203 9.79 -11.11 22.12
C LEU A 203 10.41 -11.20 20.71
N LEU A 204 9.57 -11.03 19.70
CA LEU A 204 9.97 -11.02 18.31
C LEU A 204 10.36 -9.60 17.90
N HIS A 205 11.48 -9.49 17.18
CA HIS A 205 11.85 -8.27 16.46
C HIS A 205 11.68 -8.53 14.97
N THR A 206 11.01 -7.61 14.28
CA THR A 206 10.75 -7.69 12.83
C THR A 206 11.36 -6.48 12.13
N THR A 207 11.38 -6.49 10.79
CA THR A 207 11.79 -5.30 10.05
C THR A 207 10.91 -4.09 10.38
N SER A 208 11.44 -2.87 10.26
CA SER A 208 10.66 -1.64 10.56
C SER A 208 9.43 -1.48 9.64
N GLY A 209 9.53 -1.92 8.39
CA GLY A 209 8.43 -1.88 7.43
C GLY A 209 7.45 -3.05 7.56
N GLY A 210 7.90 -4.18 8.11
CA GLY A 210 7.09 -5.40 8.24
C GLY A 210 6.32 -5.55 9.54
N ALA A 211 6.50 -4.65 10.51
CA ALA A 211 5.90 -4.74 11.84
C ALA A 211 4.39 -5.06 11.84
N GLU A 212 3.59 -4.28 11.11
CA GLU A 212 2.14 -4.48 11.04
C GLU A 212 1.76 -5.73 10.25
N ARG A 213 2.50 -6.02 9.17
CA ARG A 213 2.28 -7.21 8.35
C ARG A 213 2.57 -8.50 9.10
N VAL A 214 3.67 -8.57 9.85
CA VAL A 214 4.01 -9.75 10.65
C VAL A 214 2.98 -9.93 11.77
N HIS A 215 2.56 -8.86 12.44
CA HIS A 215 1.49 -8.96 13.44
C HIS A 215 0.20 -9.51 12.81
N GLY A 216 -0.23 -8.95 11.68
CA GLY A 216 -1.40 -9.46 10.95
C GLY A 216 -1.25 -10.92 10.54
N TRP A 217 -0.07 -11.31 10.07
CA TRP A 217 0.25 -12.70 9.70
C TRP A 217 0.10 -13.65 10.89
N LEU A 218 0.67 -13.32 12.05
CA LEU A 218 0.55 -14.15 13.26
C LEU A 218 -0.91 -14.30 13.68
N GLU A 219 -1.68 -13.21 13.67
CA GLU A 219 -3.09 -13.21 14.05
C GLU A 219 -3.95 -14.02 13.06
N ASP A 220 -3.70 -13.88 11.75
CA ASP A 220 -4.45 -14.61 10.72
C ASP A 220 -4.29 -16.11 10.91
N TRP A 221 -3.06 -16.62 10.96
CA TRP A 221 -2.79 -18.05 11.18
C TRP A 221 -3.37 -18.57 12.49
N LEU A 222 -3.27 -17.81 13.58
CA LEU A 222 -3.81 -18.21 14.87
C LEU A 222 -5.35 -18.25 14.88
N GLN A 223 -6.00 -17.30 14.20
CA GLN A 223 -7.45 -17.17 14.19
C GLN A 223 -8.14 -18.04 13.14
N THR A 224 -7.47 -18.41 12.04
CA THR A 224 -8.11 -19.10 10.92
C THR A 224 -7.65 -20.54 10.73
N GLU A 225 -6.40 -20.88 11.08
CA GLU A 225 -5.82 -22.20 10.80
C GLU A 225 -5.51 -23.01 12.06
N TRP A 226 -4.97 -22.38 13.10
CA TRP A 226 -4.52 -23.05 14.33
C TRP A 226 -5.27 -22.57 15.57
N THR A 227 -6.60 -22.60 15.47
CA THR A 227 -7.52 -22.10 16.52
C THR A 227 -7.47 -22.87 17.84
N ASP A 228 -6.76 -24.00 17.87
CA ASP A 228 -6.58 -24.86 19.04
C ASP A 228 -5.23 -24.63 19.77
N LEU A 229 -4.40 -23.70 19.29
CA LEU A 229 -3.16 -23.23 19.94
C LEU A 229 -3.41 -22.10 20.96
#